data_AF-A0A7S0SLQ8-F1
#
_entry.id   AF-A0A7S0SLQ8-F1
#
_cell.length_a   1.000
_cell.length_b   1.000
_cell.length_c   1.000
_cell.angle_alpha   90.00
_cell.angle_beta   90.00
_cell.angle_gamma   90.00
#
_symmetry.space_group_name_H-M   'P 1'
#
loop_
_entity.id
_entity.type
_entity.pdbx_description
1 polymer ?
#
loop_
_entity_poly.entity_id
_entity_poly.type
_entity_poly.pdbx_seq_one_letter_code
_entity_poly.pdbx_strand_id
1 'polypeptide(L)'
;MAERIGRAWRRYSTVRIFRYYRDLIRFRERGDPAVLLRAVNPREANLSDAACGVHVRFRLGGATFPPLIFYKIYTHRPVADVCAFSPRDYVTAALARKSARRQVRHVRGAGGDRSPAGLGQTVRDDSYEGWYKRIENNGWRPVSQRVLVDVDEVTARTAAKAYTFHFDPGVRREDKIKAQKQKQREWMAKMYADKGTDKGGTGGAGGAGGGG
;
A
#
# COMPACT_ATOMS: atom_id res chain seq x y z
N MET A 1 -32.33 13.51 -37.61
CA MET A 1 -31.33 12.80 -38.46
C MET A 1 -29.88 13.17 -38.07
N ALA A 2 -29.57 14.46 -37.90
CA ALA A 2 -28.24 14.96 -37.50
C ALA A 2 -27.67 14.33 -36.21
N GLU A 3 -28.49 14.12 -35.17
CA GLU A 3 -28.03 13.50 -33.93
C GLU A 3 -27.56 12.04 -34.07
N ARG A 4 -28.14 11.29 -35.01
CA ARG A 4 -27.78 9.89 -35.27
C ARG A 4 -26.38 9.82 -35.89
N ILE A 5 -26.07 10.75 -36.79
CA ILE A 5 -24.76 10.90 -37.41
C ILE A 5 -23.72 11.33 -36.36
N GLY A 6 -24.04 12.33 -35.54
CA GLY A 6 -23.15 12.76 -34.45
C GLY A 6 -22.91 11.69 -33.38
N ARG A 7 -23.90 10.85 -33.07
CA ARG A 7 -23.72 9.67 -32.19
C ARG A 7 -22.86 8.59 -32.84
N ALA A 8 -23.08 8.29 -34.11
CA ALA A 8 -22.29 7.32 -34.86
C ALA A 8 -20.82 7.75 -34.98
N TRP A 9 -20.57 9.03 -35.26
CA TRP A 9 -19.21 9.59 -35.31
C TRP A 9 -18.50 9.54 -33.96
N ARG A 10 -19.18 9.95 -32.88
CA ARG A 10 -18.63 9.85 -31.51
C ARG A 10 -18.28 8.39 -31.17
N ARG A 11 -19.18 7.44 -31.44
CA ARG A 11 -18.92 6.01 -31.25
C ARG A 11 -17.70 5.54 -32.05
N TYR A 12 -17.63 5.89 -33.33
CA TYR A 12 -16.50 5.53 -34.20
C TYR A 12 -15.18 6.09 -33.64
N SER A 13 -15.15 7.37 -33.27
CA SER A 13 -13.98 8.03 -32.69
C SER A 13 -13.54 7.39 -31.37
N THR A 14 -14.48 7.20 -30.43
CA THR A 14 -14.22 6.56 -29.14
C THR A 14 -13.65 5.14 -29.31
N VAL A 15 -14.25 4.34 -30.20
CA VAL A 15 -13.79 2.98 -30.48
C VAL A 15 -12.40 2.98 -31.14
N ARG A 16 -12.14 3.91 -32.07
CA ARG A 16 -10.85 4.04 -32.74
C ARG A 16 -9.74 4.41 -31.76
N ILE A 17 -9.98 5.40 -30.90
CA ILE A 17 -9.06 5.82 -29.84
C ILE A 17 -8.77 4.67 -28.86
N PHE A 18 -9.81 3.95 -28.42
CA PHE A 18 -9.64 2.79 -27.55
C PHE A 18 -8.80 1.68 -28.20
N ARG A 19 -9.08 1.33 -29.47
CA ARG A 19 -8.32 0.32 -30.22
C ARG A 19 -6.85 0.72 -30.32
N TYR A 20 -6.57 1.98 -30.65
CA TYR A 20 -5.21 2.52 -30.69
C TYR A 20 -4.47 2.30 -29.36
N TYR A 21 -5.06 2.71 -28.23
CA TYR A 21 -4.45 2.53 -26.92
C TYR A 21 -4.27 1.06 -26.53
N ARG A 22 -5.26 0.22 -26.81
CA ARG A 22 -5.19 -1.23 -26.56
C ARG A 22 -4.02 -1.85 -27.33
N ASP A 23 -3.87 -1.50 -28.60
CA ASP A 23 -2.87 -2.10 -29.47
C ASP A 23 -1.46 -1.55 -29.12
N LEU A 24 -1.36 -0.28 -28.73
CA LEU A 24 -0.14 0.33 -28.20
C LEU A 24 0.37 -0.39 -26.93
N ILE A 25 -0.53 -0.67 -25.98
CA ILE A 25 -0.19 -1.39 -24.75
C ILE A 25 0.29 -2.81 -25.08
N ARG A 26 -0.47 -3.55 -25.90
CA ARG A 26 -0.13 -4.92 -26.27
C ARG A 26 1.23 -5.04 -26.96
N PHE A 27 1.60 -4.05 -27.76
CA PHE A 27 2.90 -4.01 -28.41
C PHE A 27 4.02 -3.78 -27.39
N ARG A 28 3.84 -2.81 -26.49
CA ARG A 28 4.85 -2.41 -25.51
C ARG A 28 5.07 -3.45 -24.41
N GLU A 29 4.06 -4.24 -24.04
CA GLU A 29 4.17 -5.35 -23.08
C GLU A 29 5.09 -6.49 -23.57
N ARG A 30 5.42 -6.55 -24.87
CA ARG A 30 6.34 -7.56 -25.44
C ARG A 30 7.81 -7.12 -25.48
N GLY A 31 8.08 -5.83 -25.24
CA GLY A 31 9.42 -5.26 -25.34
C GLY A 31 10.25 -5.43 -24.07
N ASP A 32 11.50 -5.00 -24.13
CA ASP A 32 12.37 -4.92 -22.96
C ASP A 32 11.85 -3.85 -21.97
N PRO A 33 11.54 -4.22 -20.71
CA PRO A 33 11.09 -3.29 -19.69
C PRO A 33 12.08 -2.15 -19.42
N ALA A 34 13.39 -2.37 -19.55
CA ALA A 34 14.39 -1.33 -19.27
C ALA A 34 14.34 -0.20 -20.31
N VAL A 35 14.26 -0.55 -21.59
CA VAL A 35 14.08 0.41 -22.70
C VAL A 35 12.77 1.17 -22.56
N LEU A 36 11.72 0.46 -22.16
CA LEU A 36 10.40 1.07 -21.98
C LEU A 36 10.38 2.05 -20.80
N LEU A 37 10.96 1.67 -19.66
CA LEU A 37 11.09 2.57 -18.51
C LEU A 37 11.95 3.78 -18.85
N ARG A 38 12.98 3.64 -19.70
CA ARG A 38 13.81 4.78 -20.11
C ARG A 38 13.01 5.90 -20.77
N ALA A 39 11.94 5.56 -21.50
CA ALA A 39 11.04 6.54 -22.12
C ALA A 39 10.00 7.14 -21.15
N VAL A 40 9.65 6.42 -20.07
CA VAL A 40 8.60 6.84 -19.12
C VAL A 40 9.21 7.48 -17.88
N ASN A 41 10.11 6.78 -17.21
CA ASN A 41 10.83 7.23 -16.04
C ASN A 41 12.28 6.72 -16.05
N PRO A 42 13.25 7.53 -16.50
CA PRO A 42 14.64 7.10 -16.63
C PRO A 42 15.30 6.78 -15.29
N ARG A 43 14.82 7.36 -14.17
CA ARG A 43 15.36 7.05 -12.83
C ARG A 43 15.06 5.61 -12.43
N GLU A 44 13.85 5.13 -12.71
CA GLU A 44 13.47 3.73 -12.44
C GLU A 44 14.15 2.77 -13.42
N ALA A 45 14.38 3.19 -14.66
CA ALA A 45 15.13 2.41 -15.64
C ALA A 45 16.58 2.16 -15.20
N ASN A 46 17.21 3.12 -14.50
CA ASN A 46 18.56 2.93 -13.99
C ASN A 46 18.62 1.93 -12.82
N LEU A 47 17.50 1.69 -12.14
CA LEU A 47 17.38 0.72 -11.05
C LEU A 47 16.92 -0.66 -11.53
N SER A 48 16.48 -0.78 -12.80
CA SER A 48 16.08 -2.07 -13.36
C SER A 48 17.30 -2.88 -13.75
N ASP A 49 17.55 -3.95 -13.01
CA ASP A 49 18.58 -4.94 -13.35
C ASP A 49 17.97 -6.20 -13.98
N ALA A 50 18.74 -6.84 -14.85
CA ALA A 50 18.36 -8.08 -15.51
C ALA A 50 18.11 -9.21 -14.50
N ALA A 51 18.76 -9.23 -13.33
CA ALA A 51 18.54 -10.26 -12.31
C ALA A 51 17.28 -10.02 -11.45
N CYS A 52 16.65 -8.85 -11.52
CA CYS A 52 15.39 -8.58 -10.80
C CYS A 52 14.17 -9.17 -11.53
N GLY A 53 14.28 -9.45 -12.83
CA GLY A 53 13.14 -9.93 -13.63
C GLY A 53 12.00 -8.93 -13.63
N VAL A 54 12.34 -7.68 -13.92
CA VAL A 54 11.41 -6.55 -13.94
C VAL A 54 10.36 -6.79 -15.03
N HIS A 55 9.11 -6.50 -14.72
CA HIS A 55 7.99 -6.57 -15.66
C HIS A 55 7.11 -5.34 -15.47
N VAL A 56 6.95 -4.53 -16.52
CA VAL A 56 6.10 -3.35 -16.49
C VAL A 56 4.75 -3.69 -17.06
N ARG A 57 3.70 -3.59 -16.25
CA ARG A 57 2.33 -3.81 -16.69
C ARG A 57 1.65 -2.48 -16.95
N PHE A 58 0.91 -2.40 -18.05
CA PHE A 58 0.11 -1.23 -18.36
C PHE A 58 -1.37 -1.48 -18.13
N ARG A 59 -2.11 -0.39 -17.90
CA ARG A 59 -3.57 -0.40 -17.91
C ARG A 59 -4.12 0.93 -18.40
N LEU A 60 -5.34 0.87 -18.92
CA LEU A 60 -6.15 2.05 -19.17
C LEU A 60 -6.91 2.40 -17.88
N GLY A 61 -7.02 3.69 -17.58
CA GLY A 61 -7.74 4.21 -16.43
C GLY A 61 -8.10 5.68 -16.63
N GLY A 62 -8.47 6.35 -15.54
CA GLY A 62 -8.94 7.73 -15.54
C GLY A 62 -10.46 7.83 -15.42
N ALA A 63 -10.95 8.95 -14.88
CA ALA A 63 -12.37 9.20 -14.64
C ALA A 63 -13.13 9.62 -15.92
N THR A 64 -12.42 10.10 -16.94
CA THR A 64 -13.00 10.62 -18.17
C THR A 64 -12.34 10.02 -19.41
N PHE A 65 -13.08 10.02 -20.52
CA PHE A 65 -12.56 9.60 -21.84
C PHE A 65 -11.96 10.82 -22.57
N PRO A 66 -10.84 10.70 -23.31
CA PRO A 66 -10.00 9.51 -23.57
C PRO A 66 -9.28 8.93 -22.34
N PRO A 67 -9.05 7.60 -22.29
CA PRO A 67 -8.43 6.97 -21.13
C PRO A 67 -6.96 7.38 -20.97
N LEU A 68 -6.52 7.45 -19.72
CA LEU A 68 -5.12 7.61 -19.34
C LEU A 68 -4.43 6.24 -19.25
N ILE A 69 -3.14 6.20 -19.60
CA ILE A 69 -2.32 5.00 -19.46
C ILE A 69 -1.62 5.06 -18.11
N PHE A 70 -1.79 4.01 -17.32
CA PHE A 70 -1.06 3.80 -16.07
C PHE A 70 -0.10 2.63 -16.21
N TYR A 71 1.00 2.69 -15.46
CA TYR A 71 1.98 1.63 -15.36
C TYR A 71 2.22 1.23 -13.90
N LYS A 72 2.64 -0.02 -13.71
CA LYS A 72 3.14 -0.54 -12.43
C LYS A 72 4.26 -1.53 -12.69
N ILE A 73 5.30 -1.45 -11.84
CA ILE A 73 6.50 -2.29 -11.95
C ILE A 73 6.33 -3.52 -11.06
N TYR A 74 6.59 -4.69 -11.62
CA TYR A 74 6.61 -5.97 -10.93
C TYR A 74 8.00 -6.59 -11.01
N THR A 75 8.34 -7.43 -10.03
CA THR A 75 9.57 -8.23 -10.01
C THR A 75 9.17 -9.69 -9.84
N HIS A 76 9.60 -10.54 -10.78
CA HIS A 76 9.28 -11.98 -10.73
C HIS A 76 10.33 -12.80 -10.01
N ARG A 77 11.57 -12.30 -9.98
CA ARG A 77 12.66 -12.96 -9.25
C ARG A 77 12.65 -12.51 -7.79
N PRO A 78 13.10 -13.36 -6.86
CA PRO A 78 13.07 -13.05 -5.43
C PRO A 78 13.94 -11.83 -5.14
N VAL A 79 13.33 -10.78 -4.60
CA VAL A 79 14.02 -9.58 -4.10
C VAL A 79 13.92 -9.60 -2.58
N ALA A 80 15.07 -9.57 -1.91
CA ALA A 80 15.16 -9.52 -0.46
C ALA A 80 15.27 -8.07 0.02
N ASP A 81 14.42 -7.69 0.96
CA ASP A 81 14.53 -6.42 1.68
C ASP A 81 15.48 -6.60 2.86
N VAL A 82 16.74 -6.19 2.70
CA VAL A 82 17.78 -6.36 3.70
C VAL A 82 17.42 -5.65 5.02
N CYS A 83 16.79 -4.48 4.93
CA CYS A 83 16.44 -3.69 6.10
C CYS A 83 15.27 -4.29 6.90
N ALA A 84 14.46 -5.16 6.29
CA ALA A 84 13.37 -5.85 6.98
C ALA A 84 13.85 -6.94 7.94
N PHE A 85 15.05 -7.51 7.75
CA PHE A 85 15.60 -8.54 8.65
C PHE A 85 16.16 -7.96 9.94
N SER A 86 16.65 -6.73 9.90
CA SER A 86 17.29 -6.06 11.02
C SER A 86 16.72 -4.66 11.21
N PRO A 87 15.41 -4.55 11.53
CA PRO A 87 14.71 -3.28 11.45
C PRO A 87 15.09 -2.28 12.54
N ARG A 88 15.86 -2.68 13.56
CA ARG A 88 16.27 -1.77 14.64
C ARG A 88 17.23 -0.68 14.13
N ASP A 89 17.10 0.52 14.67
CA ASP A 89 18.09 1.57 14.48
C ASP A 89 19.28 1.36 15.43
N TYR A 90 20.28 0.61 14.95
CA TYR A 90 21.49 0.34 15.71
C TYR A 90 22.37 1.57 15.90
N VAL A 91 22.23 2.59 15.04
CA VAL A 91 23.09 3.78 15.07
C VAL A 91 22.71 4.65 16.25
N THR A 92 21.42 4.97 16.40
CA THR A 92 20.93 5.75 17.55
C THR A 92 21.17 5.00 18.86
N ALA A 93 20.92 3.69 18.89
CA ALA A 93 21.22 2.87 20.06
C ALA A 93 22.73 2.90 20.42
N ALA A 94 23.63 2.85 19.44
CA ALA A 94 25.06 2.94 19.68
C ALA A 94 25.50 4.33 20.16
N LEU A 95 24.91 5.40 19.61
CA LEU A 95 25.19 6.78 20.03
C LEU A 95 24.69 7.06 21.45
N ALA A 96 23.49 6.60 21.81
CA ALA A 96 22.95 6.69 23.16
C ALA A 96 23.83 5.95 24.18
N ARG A 97 24.34 4.76 23.82
CA ARG A 97 25.31 4.04 24.66
C ARG A 97 26.62 4.79 24.83
N LYS A 98 27.12 5.42 23.75
CA LYS A 98 28.36 6.24 23.81
C LYS A 98 28.17 7.49 24.68
N SER A 99 27.05 8.20 24.54
CA SER A 99 26.76 9.39 25.36
C SER A 99 26.60 9.01 26.83
N ALA A 100 25.88 7.94 27.16
CA ALA A 100 25.76 7.44 28.53
C ALA A 100 27.13 7.06 29.13
N ARG A 101 27.99 6.36 28.38
CA ARG A 101 29.36 6.05 28.82
C ARG A 101 30.21 7.32 29.05
N ARG A 102 30.00 8.37 28.26
CA ARG A 102 30.71 9.66 28.42
C ARG A 102 30.26 10.39 29.68
N GLN A 103 28.96 10.39 29.97
CA GLN A 103 28.41 10.97 31.20
C GLN A 103 28.96 10.26 32.45
N VAL A 104 29.01 8.91 32.45
CA VAL A 104 29.57 8.13 33.57
C VAL A 104 31.07 8.43 33.79
N ARG A 105 31.84 8.73 32.73
CA ARG A 105 33.26 9.09 32.87
C ARG A 105 33.46 10.46 33.55
N HIS A 106 32.57 11.42 33.33
CA HIS A 106 32.65 12.72 34.03
C HIS A 106 32.30 12.63 35.52
N VAL A 107 31.45 11.66 35.91
CA VAL A 107 31.07 11.45 37.33
C VAL A 107 32.15 10.69 38.11
N ARG A 108 33.03 9.92 37.43
CA ARG A 108 34.07 9.09 38.05
C ARG A 108 35.27 9.83 38.65
N GLY A 109 35.25 11.17 38.66
CA GLY A 109 36.25 12.02 39.32
C GLY A 109 36.02 12.27 40.81
N ALA A 110 34.85 11.89 41.35
CA ALA A 110 34.55 11.96 42.78
C ALA A 110 34.41 10.54 43.34
N GLY A 111 35.26 10.18 44.31
CA GLY A 111 35.30 8.85 44.93
C GLY A 111 33.94 8.44 45.48
N GLY A 112 33.46 7.26 45.07
CA GLY A 112 32.21 6.69 45.53
C GLY A 112 32.15 5.19 45.23
N ASP A 113 31.79 4.43 46.25
CA ASP A 113 31.86 2.98 46.34
C ASP A 113 31.22 2.20 45.19
N ARG A 114 31.88 1.09 44.83
CA ARG A 114 31.40 0.12 43.83
C ARG A 114 30.43 -0.86 44.47
N SER A 115 29.13 -0.57 44.42
CA SER A 115 28.10 -1.60 44.49
C SER A 115 27.89 -2.24 43.11
N PRO A 116 27.88 -3.59 42.97
CA PRO A 116 27.66 -4.27 41.69
C PRO A 116 26.19 -4.30 41.25
N ALA A 117 25.31 -3.51 41.90
CA ALA A 117 23.87 -3.42 41.62
C ALA A 117 23.54 -2.60 40.35
N GLY A 118 24.55 -2.13 39.61
CA GLY A 118 24.42 -1.25 38.44
C GLY A 118 24.43 -1.94 37.08
N LEU A 119 24.23 -3.26 37.00
CA LEU A 119 23.75 -3.89 35.76
C LEU A 119 22.28 -3.51 35.62
N GLY A 120 22.06 -2.24 35.31
CA GLY A 120 20.75 -1.63 35.20
C GLY A 120 19.87 -2.53 34.38
N GLN A 121 18.71 -2.89 34.95
CA GLN A 121 17.60 -3.46 34.21
C GLN A 121 17.49 -2.64 32.92
N THR A 122 17.92 -3.23 31.82
CA THR A 122 17.59 -2.69 30.51
C THR A 122 16.10 -2.94 30.41
N VAL A 123 15.30 -1.96 30.85
CA VAL A 123 13.88 -1.91 30.51
C VAL A 123 13.87 -2.18 29.01
N ARG A 124 13.31 -3.33 28.62
CA ARG A 124 13.21 -3.68 27.22
C ARG A 124 12.32 -2.59 26.64
N ASP A 125 12.95 -1.68 25.92
CA ASP A 125 12.22 -0.69 25.14
C ASP A 125 11.59 -1.48 24.00
N ASP A 126 10.37 -1.97 24.25
CA ASP A 126 9.53 -2.64 23.26
C ASP A 126 8.93 -1.62 22.28
N SER A 127 9.35 -0.35 22.34
CA SER A 127 9.02 0.65 21.34
C SER A 127 9.68 0.30 20.00
N TYR A 128 8.83 0.11 18.99
CA TYR A 128 9.23 -0.03 17.58
C TYR A 128 9.49 1.33 16.91
N GLU A 129 9.61 2.39 17.70
CA GLU A 129 9.89 3.74 17.23
C GLU A 129 11.31 3.83 16.65
N GLY A 130 11.44 4.50 15.49
CA GLY A 130 12.70 4.55 14.75
C GLY A 130 13.08 3.28 13.99
N TRP A 131 12.35 2.16 14.15
CA TRP A 131 12.63 0.95 13.38
C TRP A 131 12.34 1.17 11.89
N TYR A 132 13.11 0.53 11.02
CA TYR A 132 12.88 0.50 9.58
C TYR A 132 11.44 0.06 9.30
N LYS A 133 10.73 0.89 8.54
CA LYS A 133 9.38 0.62 8.06
C LYS A 133 9.40 0.68 6.55
N ARG A 134 9.08 -0.44 5.92
CA ARG A 134 8.95 -0.50 4.46
C ARG A 134 7.73 0.30 4.03
N ILE A 135 7.94 1.29 3.17
CA ILE A 135 6.88 2.06 2.53
C ILE A 135 6.78 1.60 1.07
N GLU A 136 5.68 0.92 0.74
CA GLU A 136 5.44 0.44 -0.62
C GLU A 136 4.83 1.54 -1.48
N ASN A 137 5.67 2.39 -2.08
CA ASN A 137 5.24 3.44 -3.02
C ASN A 137 4.99 2.92 -4.45
N ASN A 138 4.74 1.62 -4.62
CA ASN A 138 4.48 1.00 -5.91
C ASN A 138 2.98 0.97 -6.26
N GLY A 139 2.34 2.14 -6.15
CA GLY A 139 1.00 2.38 -6.68
C GLY A 139 0.99 2.33 -8.22
N TRP A 140 -0.20 2.39 -8.81
CA TRP A 140 -0.31 2.59 -10.26
C TRP A 140 -0.09 4.06 -10.60
N ARG A 141 0.77 4.33 -11.59
CA ARG A 141 1.22 5.70 -11.90
C ARG A 141 0.92 6.04 -13.36
N PRO A 142 0.50 7.27 -13.68
CA PRO A 142 0.27 7.67 -15.06
C PRO A 142 1.60 7.71 -15.84
N VAL A 143 1.56 7.33 -17.11
CA VAL A 143 2.73 7.38 -18.01
C VAL A 143 3.11 8.82 -18.36
N SER A 144 2.12 9.69 -18.55
CA SER A 144 2.33 11.12 -18.78
C SER A 144 2.24 11.86 -17.44
N GLN A 145 3.36 12.41 -16.99
CA GLN A 145 3.37 13.33 -15.86
C GLN A 145 2.75 14.65 -16.31
N ARG A 146 1.47 14.88 -15.98
CA ARG A 146 0.94 16.25 -16.06
C ARG A 146 1.57 17.02 -14.91
N VAL A 147 2.64 17.77 -15.22
CA VAL A 147 3.46 18.53 -14.26
C VAL A 147 2.63 19.52 -13.41
N LEU A 148 1.38 19.79 -13.79
CA LEU A 148 0.50 20.79 -13.18
C LEU A 148 -0.87 20.25 -12.73
N VAL A 149 -1.10 18.93 -12.68
CA VAL A 149 -2.40 18.38 -12.24
C VAL A 149 -2.25 17.65 -10.92
N ASP A 150 -3.23 17.84 -10.04
CA ASP A 150 -3.39 17.11 -8.78
C ASP A 150 -3.15 15.61 -8.97
N VAL A 151 -2.56 14.97 -7.95
CA VAL A 151 -2.27 13.54 -7.94
C VAL A 151 -3.53 12.79 -8.37
N ASP A 152 -3.44 12.10 -9.52
CA ASP A 152 -4.59 11.39 -10.08
C ASP A 152 -5.20 10.45 -9.04
N GLU A 153 -6.54 10.43 -8.94
CA GLU A 153 -7.30 9.70 -7.93
C GLU A 153 -6.88 8.24 -7.82
N VAL A 154 -6.53 7.61 -8.95
CA VAL A 154 -6.07 6.23 -9.00
C VAL A 154 -4.71 6.08 -8.33
N THR A 155 -3.81 7.03 -8.55
CA THR A 155 -2.48 7.07 -7.93
C THR A 155 -2.63 7.30 -6.42
N ALA A 156 -3.41 8.31 -6.02
CA ALA A 156 -3.65 8.64 -4.62
C ALA A 156 -4.23 7.45 -3.85
N ARG A 157 -5.30 6.83 -4.37
CA ARG A 157 -5.94 5.67 -3.73
C ARG A 157 -5.02 4.46 -3.63
N THR A 158 -4.22 4.19 -4.65
CA THR A 158 -3.37 2.99 -4.65
C THR A 158 -2.07 3.16 -3.87
N ALA A 159 -1.55 4.38 -3.78
CA ALA A 159 -0.39 4.71 -2.93
C ALA A 159 -0.76 4.84 -1.45
N ALA A 160 -1.96 5.34 -1.12
CA ALA A 160 -2.41 5.49 0.27
C ALA A 160 -2.66 4.16 1.00
N LYS A 161 -2.65 3.02 0.28
CA LYS A 161 -2.86 1.72 0.90
C LYS A 161 -1.64 1.34 1.74
N ALA A 162 -1.76 1.54 3.06
CA ALA A 162 -0.78 1.06 4.01
C ALA A 162 -0.59 -0.46 3.85
N TYR A 163 0.67 -0.87 3.70
CA TYR A 163 1.04 -2.26 3.52
C TYR A 163 2.02 -2.64 4.64
N THR A 164 1.59 -3.52 5.54
CA THR A 164 2.48 -4.13 6.53
C THR A 164 3.25 -5.27 5.87
N PHE A 165 4.57 -5.15 5.77
CA PHE A 165 5.43 -6.18 5.20
C PHE A 165 6.23 -6.88 6.30
N HIS A 166 6.14 -8.20 6.34
CA HIS A 166 7.04 -9.06 7.12
C HIS A 166 7.99 -9.79 6.17
N PHE A 167 9.27 -9.91 6.53
CA PHE A 167 10.28 -10.54 5.66
C PHE A 167 9.94 -12.01 5.37
N ASP A 168 9.48 -12.74 6.39
CA ASP A 168 9.07 -14.14 6.25
C ASP A 168 7.77 -14.28 5.41
N PRO A 169 7.81 -15.03 4.29
CA PRO A 169 6.61 -15.38 3.51
C PRO A 169 5.54 -16.14 4.31
N GLY A 170 5.93 -16.96 5.29
CA GLY A 170 5.02 -17.73 6.14
C GLY A 170 4.11 -16.81 6.96
N VAL A 171 4.72 -15.90 7.72
CA VAL A 171 3.99 -14.87 8.50
C VAL A 171 3.06 -14.05 7.61
N ARG A 172 3.52 -13.62 6.42
CA ARG A 172 2.65 -12.88 5.48
C ARG A 172 1.45 -13.69 4.98
N ARG A 173 1.59 -15.01 4.83
CA ARG A 173 0.49 -15.89 4.44
C ARG A 173 -0.52 -16.00 5.57
N GLU A 174 -0.05 -16.17 6.79
CA GLU A 174 -0.90 -16.20 7.98
C GLU A 174 -1.64 -14.90 8.19
N ASP A 175 -0.97 -13.75 8.06
CA ASP A 175 -1.58 -12.43 8.22
C ASP A 175 -2.68 -12.19 7.18
N LYS A 176 -2.47 -12.63 5.94
CA LYS A 176 -3.53 -12.61 4.90
C LYS A 176 -4.73 -13.46 5.30
N ILE A 177 -4.50 -14.67 5.82
CA ILE A 177 -5.58 -15.55 6.29
C ILE A 177 -6.32 -14.93 7.48
N LYS A 178 -5.59 -14.35 8.44
CA LYS A 178 -6.16 -13.64 9.60
C LYS A 178 -7.02 -12.46 9.15
N ALA A 179 -6.53 -11.65 8.21
CA ALA A 179 -7.27 -10.53 7.64
C ALA A 179 -8.53 -10.98 6.87
N GLN A 180 -8.46 -12.09 6.12
CA GLN A 180 -9.62 -12.66 5.45
C GLN A 180 -10.69 -13.13 6.44
N LYS A 181 -10.28 -13.85 7.50
CA LYS A 181 -11.18 -14.31 8.57
C LYS A 181 -11.81 -13.12 9.31
N GLN A 182 -11.04 -12.08 9.59
CA GLN A 182 -11.53 -10.85 10.22
C GLN A 182 -12.60 -10.18 9.36
N LYS A 183 -12.32 -9.99 8.06
CA LYS A 183 -13.28 -9.42 7.12
C LYS A 183 -14.54 -10.27 6.98
N GLN A 184 -14.41 -11.59 7.02
CA GLN A 184 -15.57 -12.49 7.03
C GLN A 184 -16.42 -12.31 8.29
N ARG A 185 -15.80 -12.22 9.48
CA ARG A 185 -16.51 -11.95 10.73
C ARG A 185 -17.22 -10.60 10.71
N GLU A 186 -16.54 -9.55 10.26
CA GLU A 186 -17.13 -8.21 10.12
C GLU A 186 -18.32 -8.21 9.15
N TRP A 187 -18.19 -8.92 8.02
CA TRP A 187 -19.29 -9.08 7.08
C TRP A 187 -20.48 -9.81 7.69
N MET A 188 -20.26 -10.93 8.37
CA MET A 188 -21.32 -11.66 9.09
C MET A 188 -21.97 -10.78 10.15
N ALA A 189 -21.18 -10.07 10.96
CA ALA A 189 -21.67 -9.16 12.00
C ALA A 189 -22.56 -8.06 11.40
N LYS A 190 -22.17 -7.48 10.27
CA LYS A 190 -22.99 -6.50 9.55
C LYS A 190 -24.30 -7.11 9.04
N MET A 191 -24.26 -8.32 8.48
CA MET A 191 -25.46 -9.03 8.01
C MET A 191 -26.45 -9.32 9.15
N TYR A 192 -25.95 -9.68 10.34
CA TYR A 192 -26.79 -9.90 11.51
C TYR A 192 -27.33 -8.60 12.11
N ALA A 193 -26.56 -7.51 12.06
CA ALA A 193 -27.02 -6.19 12.48
C ALA A 193 -28.18 -5.66 11.60
N ASP A 194 -28.07 -5.78 10.26
CA ASP A 194 -29.13 -5.36 9.32
C ASP A 194 -30.41 -6.22 9.46
N LYS A 195 -30.28 -7.52 9.76
CA LYS A 195 -31.46 -8.39 9.99
C LYS A 195 -32.14 -8.13 11.35
N GLY A 196 -31.41 -7.58 12.32
CA GLY A 196 -31.97 -7.19 13.62
C GLY A 196 -32.83 -5.94 13.55
N THR A 197 -32.60 -5.05 12.58
CA THR A 197 -33.36 -3.80 12.40
C THR A 197 -34.69 -3.95 11.66
N ASP A 198 -34.89 -5.05 10.92
CA ASP A 198 -36.08 -5.27 10.09
C ASP A 198 -37.24 -5.99 10.82
N LYS A 199 -37.07 -6.33 12.11
CA LYS A 199 -38.11 -6.94 12.97
C LYS A 199 -38.65 -5.98 14.04
N GLY A 200 -38.74 -4.69 13.71
CA GLY A 200 -39.12 -3.62 14.65
C GLY A 200 -40.35 -2.79 14.29
N GLY A 201 -41.16 -3.17 13.28
CA GLY A 201 -42.31 -2.36 12.89
C GLY A 201 -43.40 -3.12 12.14
N THR A 202 -44.41 -3.60 12.87
CA THR A 202 -45.86 -3.45 12.62
C THR A 202 -46.63 -4.47 13.47
N GLY A 203 -47.56 -4.00 14.30
CA GLY A 203 -48.52 -4.86 14.99
C GLY A 203 -49.02 -4.38 16.35
N GLY A 204 -49.26 -3.07 16.52
CA GLY A 204 -50.09 -2.57 17.62
C GLY A 204 -51.50 -2.24 17.11
N ALA A 205 -52.51 -2.70 17.86
CA ALA A 205 -53.85 -2.12 18.07
C ALA A 205 -55.07 -3.01 17.74
N GLY A 206 -55.94 -3.15 18.74
CA GLY A 206 -57.33 -3.66 18.68
C GLY A 206 -57.52 -4.86 19.60
N GLY A 207 -58.28 -4.86 20.69
CA GLY A 207 -59.30 -3.95 21.23
C GLY A 207 -60.11 -4.76 22.25
N ALA A 208 -60.60 -4.09 23.29
CA ALA A 208 -61.20 -4.65 24.51
C ALA A 208 -62.64 -5.19 24.39
N GLY A 209 -63.07 -5.93 25.43
CA GLY A 209 -64.47 -6.10 25.87
C GLY A 209 -65.06 -7.49 25.61
N GLY A 210 -65.70 -8.20 26.55
CA GLY A 210 -66.11 -7.88 27.91
C GLY A 210 -66.61 -9.17 28.60
N GLY A 211 -66.42 -9.24 29.92
CA GLY A 211 -67.00 -10.28 30.78
C GLY A 211 -68.01 -9.63 31.71
N GLY A 212 -69.23 -10.14 31.68
CA GLY A 212 -70.38 -9.79 32.52
C GLY A 212 -71.48 -10.80 32.25
#